data_AF-A0A2W6DAB7-F1
#
_entry.id   AF-A0A2W6DAB7-F1
#
_cell.length_a   1.000
_cell.length_b   1.000
_cell.length_c   1.000
_cell.angle_alpha   90.00
_cell.angle_beta   90.00
_cell.angle_gamma   90.00
#
_symmetry.space_group_name_H-M   'P 1'
#
loop_
_entity.id
_entity.type
_entity.pdbx_description
1 polymer ?
#
loop_
_entity_poly.entity_id
_entity_poly.type
_entity_poly.pdbx_seq_one_letter_code
_entity_poly.pdbx_strand_id
1 'polypeptide(L)'
;VIELHPRIGFRLLQQVPALRGIAPAVLHHHERYDGSGYPAGLRGEQIPIEARIVSVVDAFSAMTGHRPYRAPMTVEEACNELQRCAGTQFDPEIAGMFVEEVRNHPPDAEDEPDRPIDDPELALRRDGDGPLFGSLAFGVTDSLTLLYSHRYFHEIAHAEAQRATVQSRPFCIVIVELDVGPLNASDSYATGDDAIRETGRAVQIAASA
;
A
#
# COMPACT_ATOMS: atom_id res chain seq x y z
N VAL A 1 1.83 -15.42 -6.70
CA VAL A 1 0.86 -14.36 -6.34
C VAL A 1 0.57 -14.53 -4.85
N ILE A 2 0.68 -13.48 -4.04
CA ILE A 2 0.39 -13.57 -2.60
C ILE A 2 -1.13 -13.54 -2.43
N GLU A 3 -1.79 -14.71 -2.43
CA GLU A 3 -3.25 -14.83 -2.32
C GLU A 3 -3.82 -14.35 -0.97
N LEU A 4 -2.94 -14.03 -0.01
CA LEU A 4 -3.32 -13.63 1.35
C LEU A 4 -3.73 -12.16 1.47
N HIS A 5 -3.23 -11.28 0.60
CA HIS A 5 -3.43 -9.83 0.74
C HIS A 5 -4.89 -9.36 0.58
N PRO A 6 -5.75 -9.96 -0.29
CA PRO A 6 -7.16 -9.56 -0.37
C PRO A 6 -7.91 -9.92 0.92
N ARG A 7 -7.55 -11.06 1.52
CA ARG A 7 -8.13 -11.52 2.80
C ARG A 7 -7.67 -10.68 3.98
N ILE A 8 -6.41 -10.24 3.99
CA ILE A 8 -5.87 -9.33 5.01
C ILE A 8 -6.52 -7.95 4.87
N GLY A 9 -6.55 -7.38 3.66
CA GLY A 9 -7.18 -6.09 3.37
C GLY A 9 -8.65 -6.07 3.76
N PHE A 10 -9.41 -7.11 3.42
CA PHE A 10 -10.79 -7.27 3.86
C PHE A 10 -10.94 -7.22 5.38
N ARG A 11 -10.12 -7.99 6.12
CA ARG A 11 -10.18 -8.03 7.59
C ARG A 11 -9.86 -6.67 8.21
N LEU A 12 -8.90 -5.93 7.66
CA LEU A 12 -8.55 -4.59 8.12
C LEU A 12 -9.72 -3.61 7.89
N LEU A 13 -10.29 -3.60 6.69
CA LEU A 13 -11.40 -2.71 6.36
C LEU A 13 -12.67 -3.01 7.15
N GLN A 14 -12.90 -4.28 7.51
CA GLN A 14 -14.02 -4.67 8.38
C GLN A 14 -13.93 -4.06 9.79
N GLN A 15 -12.73 -3.72 10.26
CA GLN A 15 -12.54 -3.08 11.57
C GLN A 15 -12.89 -1.60 11.57
N VAL A 16 -12.96 -0.95 10.39
CA VAL A 16 -13.29 0.48 10.26
C VAL A 16 -14.74 0.62 9.80
N PRO A 17 -15.68 1.07 10.66
CA PRO A 17 -17.10 1.11 10.33
C PRO A 17 -17.44 1.83 9.02
N ALA A 18 -16.74 2.93 8.74
CA ALA A 18 -16.92 3.71 7.51
C ALA A 18 -16.49 2.97 6.23
N LEU A 19 -15.58 2.00 6.34
CA LEU A 19 -14.99 1.29 5.19
C LEU A 19 -15.53 -0.14 5.02
N ARG A 20 -16.42 -0.59 5.90
CA ARG A 20 -17.02 -1.95 5.80
C ARG A 20 -17.71 -2.19 4.45
N GLY A 21 -18.33 -1.16 3.89
CA GLY A 21 -19.04 -1.23 2.62
C GLY A 21 -18.12 -1.57 1.43
N ILE A 22 -16.86 -1.10 1.45
CA ILE A 22 -15.91 -1.34 0.35
C ILE A 22 -15.06 -2.60 0.56
N ALA A 23 -15.07 -3.18 1.75
CA ALA A 23 -14.28 -4.37 2.05
C ALA A 23 -14.50 -5.54 1.06
N PRO A 24 -15.73 -5.88 0.62
CA PRO A 24 -15.95 -6.92 -0.38
C PRO A 24 -15.24 -6.63 -1.71
N ALA A 25 -15.12 -5.35 -2.11
CA ALA A 25 -14.39 -4.95 -3.31
C ALA A 25 -12.91 -5.37 -3.19
N VAL A 26 -12.30 -5.09 -2.05
CA VAL A 26 -10.91 -5.45 -1.76
C VAL A 26 -10.73 -6.97 -1.61
N LEU A 27 -11.72 -7.70 -1.14
CA LEU A 27 -11.63 -9.16 -1.05
C LEU A 27 -11.62 -9.82 -2.44
N HIS A 28 -12.42 -9.30 -3.36
CA HIS A 28 -12.76 -9.96 -4.62
C HIS A 28 -12.17 -9.31 -5.88
N HIS A 29 -11.34 -8.26 -5.77
CA HIS A 29 -10.75 -7.62 -6.95
C HIS A 29 -9.77 -8.50 -7.77
N HIS A 30 -9.38 -9.68 -7.24
CA HIS A 30 -8.62 -10.71 -7.98
C HIS A 30 -9.49 -11.84 -8.55
N GLU A 31 -10.82 -11.75 -8.40
CA GLU A 31 -11.73 -12.63 -9.12
C GLU A 31 -11.65 -12.30 -10.62
N ARG A 32 -11.79 -13.33 -11.47
CA ARG A 32 -11.80 -13.17 -12.93
C ARG A 32 -13.22 -13.38 -13.41
N TYR A 33 -13.65 -12.61 -14.41
CA TYR A 33 -15.01 -12.65 -14.92
C TYR A 33 -15.45 -14.06 -15.40
N ASP A 34 -14.51 -14.87 -15.89
CA ASP A 34 -14.71 -16.27 -16.29
C ASP A 34 -14.81 -17.28 -15.13
N GLY A 35 -14.52 -16.87 -13.89
CA GLY A 35 -14.53 -17.70 -12.69
C GLY A 35 -13.18 -18.38 -12.38
N SER A 36 -12.11 -18.08 -13.12
CA SER A 36 -10.76 -18.63 -12.88
C SER A 36 -9.93 -17.84 -11.86
N GLY A 37 -10.52 -16.83 -11.23
CA GLY A 37 -9.88 -16.00 -10.22
C GLY A 37 -10.00 -16.56 -8.79
N TYR A 38 -9.63 -15.72 -7.82
CA TYR A 38 -9.59 -16.07 -6.41
C TYR A 38 -10.04 -14.87 -5.57
N PRO A 39 -10.45 -15.05 -4.30
CA PRO A 39 -10.36 -16.25 -3.46
C PRO A 39 -11.59 -17.19 -3.47
N ALA A 40 -12.71 -16.80 -4.04
CA ALA A 40 -13.98 -17.53 -4.00
C ALA A 40 -14.38 -18.15 -5.34
N GLY A 41 -13.71 -17.80 -6.45
CA GLY A 41 -14.01 -18.36 -7.78
C GLY A 41 -15.35 -17.87 -8.31
N LEU A 42 -15.70 -16.62 -7.99
CA LEU A 42 -16.95 -15.99 -8.41
C LEU A 42 -16.91 -15.74 -9.92
N ARG A 43 -18.06 -15.87 -10.59
CA ARG A 43 -18.16 -15.72 -12.05
C ARG A 43 -19.14 -14.64 -12.45
N GLY A 44 -18.76 -13.83 -13.43
CA GLY A 44 -19.61 -12.79 -13.99
C GLY A 44 -20.11 -11.80 -12.94
N GLU A 45 -21.41 -11.53 -12.97
CA GLU A 45 -22.09 -10.61 -12.06
C GLU A 45 -22.18 -11.10 -10.60
N GLN A 46 -21.73 -12.32 -10.29
CA GLN A 46 -21.56 -12.75 -8.90
C GLN A 46 -20.43 -11.99 -8.20
N ILE A 47 -19.50 -11.43 -8.97
CA ILE A 47 -18.43 -10.58 -8.47
C ILE A 47 -19.03 -9.20 -8.16
N PRO A 48 -18.82 -8.64 -6.95
CA PRO A 48 -19.27 -7.29 -6.62
C PRO A 48 -18.85 -6.28 -7.69
N ILE A 49 -19.72 -5.34 -8.05
CA ILE A 49 -19.45 -4.38 -9.13
C ILE A 49 -18.19 -3.56 -8.83
N GLU A 50 -17.99 -3.19 -7.57
CA GLU A 50 -16.83 -2.45 -7.11
C GLU A 50 -15.54 -3.25 -7.31
N ALA A 51 -15.55 -4.57 -7.06
CA ALA A 51 -14.42 -5.43 -7.33
C ALA A 51 -14.12 -5.53 -8.83
N ARG A 52 -15.16 -5.61 -9.67
CA ARG A 52 -14.99 -5.63 -11.13
C ARG A 52 -14.37 -4.32 -11.63
N ILE A 53 -14.81 -3.17 -11.12
CA ILE A 53 -14.21 -1.86 -11.43
C ILE A 53 -12.74 -1.81 -10.98
N VAL A 54 -12.46 -2.15 -9.72
CA VAL A 54 -11.09 -2.11 -9.17
C VAL A 54 -10.15 -3.03 -9.96
N SER A 55 -10.62 -4.21 -10.39
CA SER A 55 -9.81 -5.14 -11.17
C SER A 55 -9.32 -4.56 -12.51
N VAL A 56 -10.15 -3.75 -13.19
CA VAL A 56 -9.80 -3.10 -14.45
C VAL A 56 -8.80 -1.98 -14.21
N VAL A 57 -9.04 -1.15 -13.19
CA VAL A 57 -8.17 -0.02 -12.83
C VAL A 57 -6.79 -0.51 -12.37
N ASP A 58 -6.74 -1.52 -11.50
CA ASP A 58 -5.50 -2.12 -11.00
C ASP A 58 -4.68 -2.73 -12.14
N ALA A 59 -5.34 -3.43 -13.07
CA ALA A 59 -4.66 -3.99 -14.25
C ALA A 59 -4.13 -2.89 -15.18
N PHE A 60 -4.90 -1.84 -15.44
CA PHE A 60 -4.46 -0.72 -16.26
C PHE A 60 -3.23 -0.03 -15.65
N SER A 61 -3.31 0.35 -14.38
CA SER A 61 -2.19 0.97 -13.64
C SER A 61 -0.96 0.06 -13.60
N ALA A 62 -1.15 -1.25 -13.44
CA ALA A 62 -0.06 -2.22 -13.48
C ALA A 62 0.61 -2.36 -14.86
N MET A 63 -0.13 -2.12 -15.94
CA MET A 63 0.38 -2.16 -17.32
C MET A 63 1.11 -0.88 -17.71
N THR A 64 0.60 0.28 -17.30
CA THR A 64 1.15 1.60 -17.65
C THR A 64 2.19 2.11 -16.64
N GLY A 65 2.24 1.54 -15.43
CA GLY A 65 3.21 1.91 -14.41
C GLY A 65 4.62 1.37 -14.68
N HIS A 66 5.64 2.15 -14.29
CA HIS A 66 7.04 1.73 -14.35
C HIS A 66 7.32 0.62 -13.33
N ARG A 67 7.70 -0.57 -13.79
CA ARG A 67 8.18 -1.67 -12.92
C ARG A 67 9.66 -1.97 -13.18
N PRO A 68 10.45 -2.39 -12.16
CA PRO A 68 11.91 -2.58 -12.29
C PRO A 68 12.37 -3.56 -13.38
N TYR A 69 11.46 -4.35 -13.96
CA TYR A 69 11.75 -5.42 -14.92
C TYR A 69 10.92 -5.36 -16.20
N ARG A 70 10.10 -4.32 -16.41
CA ARG A 70 9.25 -4.21 -17.61
C ARG A 70 9.07 -2.73 -17.98
N ALA A 71 9.35 -2.40 -19.24
CA ALA A 71 8.96 -1.11 -19.78
C ALA A 71 7.43 -0.97 -19.74
N PRO A 72 6.89 0.17 -19.30
CA PRO A 72 5.45 0.37 -19.25
C PRO A 72 4.85 0.24 -20.66
N MET A 73 3.66 -0.34 -20.72
CA MET A 73 2.85 -0.32 -21.93
C MET A 73 2.37 1.11 -22.18
N THR A 74 2.27 1.50 -23.44
CA THR A 74 1.56 2.73 -23.80
C THR A 74 0.09 2.62 -23.40
N VAL A 75 -0.56 3.77 -23.20
CA VAL A 75 -2.01 3.84 -22.91
C VAL A 75 -2.80 3.01 -23.92
N GLU A 76 -2.48 3.13 -25.21
CA GLU A 76 -3.19 2.40 -26.27
C GLU A 76 -2.93 0.89 -26.21
N GLU A 77 -1.70 0.45 -25.92
CA GLU A 77 -1.42 -0.98 -25.70
C GLU A 77 -2.17 -1.53 -24.49
N ALA A 78 -2.24 -0.78 -23.39
CA ALA A 78 -2.99 -1.18 -22.20
C ALA A 78 -4.50 -1.26 -22.49
N CYS A 79 -5.06 -0.29 -23.22
CA CYS A 79 -6.45 -0.31 -23.67
C CYS A 79 -6.75 -1.54 -24.55
N ASN A 80 -5.87 -1.84 -25.50
CA ASN A 80 -6.02 -3.02 -26.36
C ASN A 80 -5.95 -4.32 -25.57
N GLU A 81 -5.09 -4.41 -24.54
CA GLU A 81 -4.99 -5.58 -23.68
C GLU A 81 -6.22 -5.77 -22.79
N LEU A 82 -6.79 -4.67 -22.25
CA LEU A 82 -8.07 -4.72 -21.53
C LEU A 82 -9.20 -5.24 -22.42
N GLN A 83 -9.30 -4.73 -23.65
CA GLN A 83 -10.29 -5.20 -24.63
C GLN A 83 -10.07 -6.68 -25.00
N ARG A 84 -8.82 -7.11 -25.18
CA ARG A 84 -8.46 -8.51 -25.47
C ARG A 84 -8.89 -9.46 -24.34
N CYS A 85 -8.83 -9.00 -23.10
CA CYS A 85 -9.16 -9.77 -21.91
C CYS A 85 -10.63 -9.61 -21.43
N ALA A 86 -11.43 -8.80 -22.12
CA ALA A 86 -12.84 -8.61 -21.85
C ALA A 86 -13.62 -9.94 -21.96
N GLY A 87 -14.53 -10.19 -21.02
CA GLY A 87 -15.32 -11.43 -20.94
C GLY A 87 -14.58 -12.64 -20.37
N THR A 88 -13.27 -12.53 -20.12
CA THR A 88 -12.48 -13.57 -19.45
C THR A 88 -11.92 -13.07 -18.12
N GLN A 89 -10.92 -12.21 -18.17
CA GLN A 89 -10.37 -11.59 -16.95
C GLN A 89 -11.29 -10.50 -16.44
N PHE A 90 -11.77 -9.64 -17.34
CA PHE A 90 -12.51 -8.44 -16.99
C PHE A 90 -13.97 -8.55 -17.42
N ASP A 91 -14.82 -7.83 -16.71
CA ASP A 91 -16.17 -7.56 -17.15
C ASP A 91 -16.14 -6.81 -18.49
N PRO A 92 -16.83 -7.30 -19.54
CA PRO A 92 -16.77 -6.70 -20.86
C PRO A 92 -17.42 -5.31 -20.93
N GLU A 93 -18.45 -5.03 -20.11
CA GLU A 93 -19.11 -3.73 -20.09
C GLU A 93 -18.20 -2.70 -19.41
N ILE A 94 -17.68 -3.04 -18.23
CA ILE A 94 -16.80 -2.13 -17.46
C ILE A 94 -15.48 -1.88 -18.20
N ALA A 95 -14.87 -2.92 -18.78
CA ALA A 95 -13.66 -2.75 -19.58
C ALA A 95 -13.92 -1.87 -20.81
N GLY A 96 -15.07 -2.02 -21.46
CA GLY A 96 -15.49 -1.18 -22.59
C GLY A 96 -15.62 0.29 -22.20
N MET A 97 -16.38 0.58 -21.14
CA MET A 97 -16.57 1.94 -20.62
C MET A 97 -15.25 2.58 -20.20
N PHE A 98 -14.40 1.85 -19.49
CA PHE A 98 -13.11 2.35 -19.03
C PHE A 98 -12.19 2.71 -20.21
N VAL A 99 -12.13 1.85 -21.23
CA VAL A 99 -11.31 2.10 -22.42
C VAL A 99 -11.83 3.27 -23.24
N GLU A 100 -13.14 3.44 -23.35
CA GLU A 100 -13.75 4.62 -23.98
C GLU A 100 -13.36 5.89 -23.23
N GLU A 101 -13.48 5.90 -21.89
CA GLU A 101 -13.12 7.04 -21.06
C GLU A 101 -11.64 7.42 -21.21
N VAL A 102 -10.74 6.44 -21.12
CA VAL A 102 -9.29 6.66 -21.26
C VAL A 102 -8.91 7.14 -22.67
N ARG A 103 -9.62 6.73 -23.72
CA ARG A 103 -9.35 7.23 -25.09
C ARG A 103 -9.85 8.66 -25.29
N ASN A 104 -10.97 9.02 -24.66
CA ASN A 104 -11.53 10.36 -24.72
C ASN A 104 -10.72 11.35 -23.86
N HIS A 105 -10.22 10.88 -22.72
CA HIS A 105 -9.40 11.62 -21.76
C HIS A 105 -8.14 10.82 -21.44
N PRO A 106 -7.14 10.80 -22.35
CA PRO A 106 -5.90 10.09 -22.11
C PRO A 106 -5.21 10.66 -20.87
N PRO A 107 -4.71 9.81 -19.96
CA PRO A 107 -3.94 10.28 -18.83
C PRO A 107 -2.70 11.02 -19.34
N ASP A 108 -2.44 12.20 -18.80
CA ASP A 108 -1.29 13.00 -19.20
C ASP A 108 0.01 12.22 -18.91
N ALA A 109 0.98 12.28 -19.82
CA ALA A 109 2.27 11.60 -19.62
C ALA A 109 3.06 12.11 -18.40
N GLU A 110 2.63 13.22 -17.80
CA GLU A 110 3.20 13.83 -16.58
C GLU A 110 2.47 13.41 -15.28
N ASP A 111 1.36 12.67 -15.39
CA ASP A 111 0.75 11.95 -14.26
C ASP A 111 1.54 10.64 -14.06
N GLU A 112 2.78 10.75 -13.59
CA GLU A 112 3.49 9.59 -13.07
C GLU A 112 2.63 9.00 -11.94
N PRO A 113 2.30 7.69 -11.94
CA PRO A 113 1.57 7.07 -10.82
C PRO A 113 2.37 7.10 -9.51
N ASP A 114 3.69 7.34 -9.61
CA ASP A 114 4.63 7.61 -8.52
C ASP A 114 5.04 9.09 -8.45
N ARG A 115 4.38 9.99 -9.19
CA ARG A 115 4.54 11.42 -8.96
C ARG A 115 4.27 11.59 -7.47
N PRO A 116 5.23 12.09 -6.67
CA PRO A 116 4.92 12.43 -5.30
C PRO A 116 3.67 13.29 -5.39
N ILE A 117 2.62 12.92 -4.64
CA ILE A 117 1.47 13.81 -4.47
C ILE A 117 2.10 15.18 -4.26
N ASP A 118 1.79 16.13 -5.15
CA ASP A 118 2.35 17.49 -5.09
C ASP A 118 1.66 18.19 -3.92
N ASP A 119 1.97 17.63 -2.77
CA ASP A 119 1.54 17.97 -1.45
C ASP A 119 2.80 18.59 -0.84
N PRO A 120 2.78 19.92 -0.65
CA PRO A 120 3.90 20.63 -0.05
C PRO A 120 4.38 20.01 1.26
N GLU A 121 3.53 19.28 2.00
CA GLU A 121 3.92 18.58 3.24
C GLU A 121 4.73 17.29 3.01
N LEU A 122 4.48 16.54 1.93
CA LEU A 122 5.19 15.29 1.61
C LEU A 122 6.59 15.56 1.03
N ALA A 123 6.74 16.66 0.28
CA ALA A 123 8.00 17.05 -0.34
C ALA A 123 9.07 17.48 0.69
N LEU A 124 8.66 18.04 1.83
CA LEU A 124 9.54 18.41 2.95
C LEU A 124 10.26 17.23 3.61
N ARG A 125 9.82 15.98 3.36
CA ARG A 125 10.28 14.77 4.09
C ARG A 125 11.29 13.90 3.33
N ARG A 126 11.69 14.26 2.11
CA ARG A 126 12.50 13.42 1.20
C ARG A 126 14.02 13.56 1.35
N ASP A 127 14.54 14.49 2.15
CA ASP A 127 15.98 14.67 2.31
C ASP A 127 16.62 13.67 3.28
N GLY A 128 17.45 12.77 2.72
CA GLY A 128 18.68 12.25 3.32
C GLY A 128 18.56 11.21 4.45
N ASP A 129 19.14 10.03 4.19
CA ASP A 129 19.48 8.96 5.14
C ASP A 129 18.33 8.06 5.65
N GLY A 130 17.73 7.30 4.73
CA GLY A 130 16.83 6.16 5.03
C GLY A 130 17.26 4.89 4.28
N PRO A 131 17.08 3.68 4.86
CA PRO A 131 17.71 2.45 4.38
C PRO A 131 17.16 1.94 3.03
N LEU A 132 18.06 1.34 2.25
CA LEU A 132 17.86 0.74 0.93
C LEU A 132 16.68 -0.26 0.91
N PHE A 133 15.68 0.09 0.09
CA PHE A 133 14.42 -0.62 -0.12
C PHE A 133 14.57 -1.85 -1.04
N GLY A 134 13.99 -2.98 -0.64
CA GLY A 134 13.66 -4.12 -1.49
C GLY A 134 12.18 -4.48 -1.36
N SER A 135 11.60 -5.06 -2.42
CA SER A 135 10.18 -5.38 -2.71
C SER A 135 9.34 -6.12 -1.62
N LEU A 136 9.81 -6.26 -0.38
CA LEU A 136 9.12 -6.87 0.77
C LEU A 136 8.71 -5.85 1.85
N ALA A 137 8.89 -4.54 1.61
CA ALA A 137 8.72 -3.48 2.62
C ALA A 137 7.27 -3.03 2.89
N PHE A 138 6.25 -3.61 2.26
CA PHE A 138 4.86 -3.32 2.62
C PHE A 138 4.46 -4.08 3.89
N GLY A 139 4.43 -3.36 5.03
CA GLY A 139 3.94 -3.85 6.34
C GLY A 139 4.94 -3.77 7.50
N VAL A 140 6.21 -3.45 7.20
CA VAL A 140 7.29 -3.34 8.20
C VAL A 140 7.43 -1.93 8.75
N THR A 141 7.17 -0.91 7.93
CA THR A 141 7.19 0.50 8.32
C THR A 141 5.84 1.16 8.05
N ASP A 142 5.48 2.11 8.92
CA ASP A 142 4.34 3.00 8.74
C ASP A 142 4.65 3.99 7.61
N SER A 143 3.74 4.14 6.65
CA SER A 143 3.99 4.92 5.43
C SER A 143 3.99 6.43 5.66
N LEU A 144 3.41 6.90 6.78
CA LEU A 144 3.30 8.32 7.09
C LEU A 144 4.53 8.85 7.84
N THR A 145 5.06 8.03 8.76
CA THR A 145 6.19 8.39 9.62
C THR A 145 7.51 7.73 9.22
N LEU A 146 7.47 6.70 8.35
CA LEU A 146 8.59 5.81 7.98
C LEU A 146 9.21 5.05 9.15
N LEU A 147 8.58 5.09 10.32
CA LEU A 147 8.98 4.32 11.49
C LEU A 147 8.51 2.87 11.39
N TYR A 148 9.17 1.97 12.10
CA TYR A 148 8.75 0.57 12.15
C TYR A 148 7.35 0.43 12.71
N SER A 149 6.54 -0.42 12.08
CA SER A 149 5.15 -0.64 12.46
C SER A 149 5.07 -1.27 13.85
N HIS A 150 3.94 -1.05 14.53
CA HIS A 150 3.66 -1.68 15.83
C HIS A 150 3.82 -3.21 15.79
N ARG A 151 3.47 -3.84 14.65
CA ARG A 151 3.68 -5.28 14.44
C ARG A 151 5.16 -5.67 14.44
N TYR A 152 6.00 -4.91 13.73
CA TYR A 152 7.43 -5.16 13.68
C TYR A 152 8.06 -5.06 15.08
N PHE A 153 7.64 -4.07 15.87
CA PHE A 153 8.08 -3.96 17.27
C PHE A 153 7.80 -5.25 18.07
N HIS A 154 6.58 -5.78 18.03
CA HIS A 154 6.24 -7.01 18.76
C HIS A 154 7.04 -8.22 18.29
N GLU A 155 7.23 -8.37 16.98
CA GLU A 155 8.01 -9.47 16.41
C GLU A 155 9.47 -9.43 16.85
N ILE A 156 10.10 -8.25 16.81
CA ILE A 156 11.49 -8.06 17.25
C ILE A 156 11.63 -8.18 18.76
N ALA A 157 10.75 -7.56 19.55
CA ALA A 157 10.78 -7.63 21.00
C ALA A 157 10.65 -9.08 21.50
N HIS A 158 9.76 -9.87 20.89
CA HIS A 158 9.61 -11.28 21.21
C HIS A 158 10.85 -12.10 20.83
N ALA A 159 11.40 -11.87 19.63
CA ALA A 159 12.61 -12.56 19.17
C ALA A 159 13.83 -12.25 20.08
N GLU A 160 14.00 -11.00 20.47
CA GLU A 160 15.10 -10.57 21.35
C GLU A 160 14.91 -11.05 22.78
N ALA A 161 13.68 -11.07 23.33
CA ALA A 161 13.41 -11.66 24.63
C ALA A 161 13.74 -13.17 24.67
N GLN A 162 13.44 -13.90 23.59
CA GLN A 162 13.81 -15.31 23.47
C GLN A 162 15.32 -15.50 23.38
N ARG A 163 16.02 -14.70 22.57
CA ARG A 163 17.49 -14.73 22.49
C ARG A 163 18.16 -14.45 23.83
N ALA A 164 17.68 -13.42 24.54
CA ALA A 164 18.17 -13.05 25.85
C ALA A 164 17.97 -14.19 26.87
N THR A 165 16.81 -14.85 26.84
CA THR A 165 16.53 -16.04 27.68
C THR A 165 17.52 -17.18 27.40
N VAL A 166 17.73 -17.51 26.12
CA VAL A 166 18.68 -18.57 25.72
C VAL A 166 20.12 -18.23 26.13
N GLN A 167 20.50 -16.96 26.05
CA GLN A 167 21.85 -16.50 26.39
C GLN A 167 22.02 -16.14 27.88
N SER A 168 20.98 -16.32 28.71
CA SER A 168 20.96 -15.86 30.12
C SER A 168 21.35 -14.38 30.27
N ARG A 169 20.98 -13.54 29.30
CA ARG A 169 21.17 -12.09 29.33
C ARG A 169 19.89 -11.40 29.77
N PRO A 170 19.96 -10.29 30.53
CA PRO A 170 18.78 -9.49 30.83
C PRO A 170 18.26 -8.80 29.56
N PHE A 171 16.94 -8.73 29.43
CA PHE A 171 16.24 -8.02 28.36
C PHE A 171 15.30 -6.98 28.99
N CYS A 172 15.28 -5.78 28.44
CA CYS A 172 14.35 -4.74 28.85
C CYS A 172 13.82 -3.99 27.62
N ILE A 173 12.60 -3.49 27.73
CA ILE A 173 11.98 -2.62 26.74
C ILE A 173 11.85 -1.24 27.40
N VAL A 174 12.33 -0.21 26.71
CA VAL A 174 12.12 1.18 27.09
C VAL A 174 11.06 1.75 26.16
N ILE A 175 9.96 2.23 26.72
CA ILE A 175 8.88 2.90 26.00
C ILE A 175 8.98 4.38 26.33
N VAL A 176 9.08 5.22 25.30
CA VAL A 176 9.10 6.67 25.42
C VAL A 176 7.82 7.20 24.80
N GLU A 177 7.02 7.93 25.57
CA GLU A 177 5.84 8.62 25.08
C GLU A 177 6.23 10.05 24.70
N LEU A 178 5.90 10.43 23.47
CA LEU A 178 6.15 11.77 22.93
C LEU A 178 4.82 12.47 22.77
N ASP A 179 4.61 13.56 23.52
CA ASP A 179 3.48 14.45 23.30
C ASP A 179 3.83 15.50 22.26
N VAL A 180 3.40 15.26 21.02
CA VAL A 180 3.55 16.20 19.90
C VAL A 180 2.34 17.11 19.69
N GLY A 181 1.29 16.95 20.50
CA GLY A 181 0.07 17.76 20.41
C GLY A 181 0.35 19.28 20.44
N PRO A 182 1.18 19.78 21.36
CA PRO A 182 1.56 21.18 21.41
C PRO A 182 2.35 21.68 20.18
N LEU A 183 3.25 20.84 19.65
CA LEU A 183 4.08 21.16 18.47
C LEU A 183 3.25 21.22 17.18
N ASN A 184 2.31 20.28 17.03
CA ASN A 184 1.38 20.25 15.91
C ASN A 184 0.43 21.46 15.91
N ALA A 185 0.11 21.98 17.10
CA ALA A 185 -0.77 23.13 17.26
C ALA A 185 -0.05 24.48 17.06
N SER A 186 1.26 24.55 17.34
CA SER A 186 2.03 25.80 17.22
C SER A 186 2.56 26.08 15.82
N ASP A 187 3.01 25.03 15.10
CA ASP A 187 3.70 25.19 13.81
C ASP A 187 2.99 24.43 12.68
N SER A 188 3.10 23.10 12.66
CA SER A 188 2.45 22.25 11.66
C SER A 188 2.53 20.76 12.04
N TYR A 189 1.72 19.93 11.39
CA TYR A 189 1.84 18.47 11.52
C TYR A 189 3.18 17.94 10.99
N ALA A 190 3.78 18.61 9.98
CA ALA A 190 5.13 18.29 9.52
C ALA A 190 6.19 18.46 10.63
N THR A 191 6.06 19.50 11.45
CA THR A 191 6.98 19.77 12.57
C THR A 191 6.90 18.69 13.67
N GLY A 192 5.71 18.19 13.99
CA GLY A 192 5.58 17.06 14.93
C GLY A 192 6.11 15.76 14.37
N ASP A 193 5.92 15.49 13.08
CA ASP A 193 6.46 14.30 12.42
C ASP A 193 8.00 14.33 12.35
N ASP A 194 8.59 15.51 12.18
CA ASP A 194 10.05 15.70 12.27
C ASP A 194 10.57 15.47 13.70
N ALA A 195 9.86 15.97 14.72
CA ALA A 195 10.22 15.73 16.13
C ALA A 195 10.17 14.24 16.50
N ILE A 196 9.17 13.52 15.99
CA ILE A 196 9.07 12.05 16.14
C ILE A 196 10.25 11.36 15.45
N ARG A 197 10.59 11.77 14.24
CA ARG A 197 11.71 11.18 13.46
C ARG A 197 13.06 11.44 14.12
N GLU A 198 13.30 12.66 14.58
CA GLU A 198 14.55 13.05 15.27
C GLU A 198 14.70 12.29 16.58
N THR A 199 13.62 12.18 17.36
CA THR A 199 13.64 11.39 18.61
C THR A 199 13.91 9.92 18.32
N GLY A 200 13.27 9.35 17.29
CA GLY A 200 13.51 7.96 16.85
C GLY A 200 14.98 7.72 16.48
N ARG A 201 15.59 8.64 15.70
CA ARG A 201 17.02 8.59 15.35
C ARG A 201 17.91 8.69 16.59
N ALA A 202 17.63 9.62 17.51
CA ALA A 202 18.41 9.80 18.73
C ALA A 202 18.39 8.55 19.62
N VAL A 203 17.22 7.92 19.80
CA VAL A 203 17.08 6.66 20.53
C VAL A 203 17.85 5.53 19.86
N GLN A 204 17.80 5.44 18.53
CA GLN A 204 18.51 4.39 17.79
C GLN A 204 20.04 4.53 17.88
N ILE A 205 20.55 5.76 17.84
CA ILE A 205 21.97 6.06 18.07
C ILE A 205 22.36 5.67 19.50
N ALA A 206 21.56 6.07 20.50
CA ALA A 206 21.83 5.75 21.90
C ALA A 206 21.77 4.25 22.21
N ALA A 207 20.91 3.50 21.54
CA ALA A 207 20.80 2.04 21.68
C ALA A 207 21.92 1.26 20.98
N SER A 208 22.68 1.91 20.09
CA SER A 208 23.77 1.30 19.31
C SER A 208 25.17 1.59 19.89
N ALA A 209 25.26 2.44 20.92
CA ALA A 209 26.48 2.82 21.64
C ALA A 209 26.68 1.98 22.91
#